data_AF-A0A8J6C8U0-F1
#
_entry.id   AF-A0A8J6C8U0-F1
#
_cell.length_a   1.000
_cell.length_b   1.000
_cell.length_c   1.000
_cell.angle_alpha   90.00
_cell.angle_beta   90.00
_cell.angle_gamma   90.00
#
_symmetry.space_group_name_H-M   'P 1'
#
loop_
_entity.id
_entity.type
_entity.pdbx_description
1 polymer ?
#
loop_
_entity_poly.entity_id
_entity_poly.type
_entity_poly.pdbx_seq_one_letter_code
_entity_poly.pdbx_strand_id
1 'polypeptide(L)'
;MPTRYNTLRPSPEDPKYKLAVIEFKVPGKKNGGTDKGPDGHRIDSIPIANSIIEAGAACELVVYDFEKHAEFAEVVDAYDAVLVRINPGQLSQGTTPGTQQRFDDLMNSLLAKGKLVWSSPSVQTQMGAKDALVMVKDLTCGLPDTYAYYNAAELEAGFKKSMAFQPRVIKQNRGSAGEGIWLCWLEGKDYCANLGDAALEDDDRVKLMEMNDNHVEYHTVKEFVTFCVHGPDAEGAGEWKSTFPGKYLEGGKAAGGQLVDQRLLPRISEGEVRMLMVGPVLQMMVHKKPDGGGLSAVGGNSLYTFYKPGAPEYADLEDKFVKHDIPLVMAALGIENDPLPILWTGDFIPMDGAEPGKTEYILGEFNCSCVGISKFQAVCGGDQTLADVSDEDYFEACELTDLMGTTAIMMLDEKAAKTLAEVQASAKVIDADTAAGRESVIEAAQGGEPAAAGPKNSDEPIFVMGLNALEAAKTMMDAGYKNVIALTKDMTEMIKKATVDK
;
A
#
# COMPACT_ATOMS: atom_id res chain seq x y z
N MET A 1 17.92 -13.05 -29.60
CA MET A 1 17.90 -13.12 -28.13
C MET A 1 17.59 -11.73 -27.61
N PRO A 2 16.78 -11.59 -26.55
CA PRO A 2 16.59 -10.31 -25.89
C PRO A 2 17.95 -9.73 -25.46
N THR A 3 18.07 -8.39 -25.47
CA THR A 3 19.30 -7.71 -25.09
C THR A 3 19.33 -7.53 -23.58
N ARG A 4 20.42 -7.95 -22.94
CA ARG A 4 20.68 -7.74 -21.50
C ARG A 4 21.17 -6.32 -21.25
N TYR A 5 20.65 -5.67 -20.23
CA TYR A 5 21.05 -4.33 -19.81
C TYR A 5 21.46 -4.32 -18.33
N ASN A 6 22.77 -4.43 -18.08
CA ASN A 6 23.32 -4.35 -16.72
C ASN A 6 23.39 -2.91 -16.18
N THR A 7 23.11 -1.91 -17.02
CA THR A 7 23.09 -0.49 -16.70
C THR A 7 21.78 0.13 -17.19
N LEU A 8 21.47 1.33 -16.70
CA LEU A 8 20.32 2.10 -17.21
C LEU A 8 20.47 2.37 -18.71
N ARG A 9 19.43 2.07 -19.47
CA ARG A 9 19.35 2.29 -20.91
C ARG A 9 18.88 3.73 -21.21
N PRO A 10 19.14 4.28 -22.41
CA PRO A 10 18.64 5.61 -22.76
C PRO A 10 17.11 5.63 -22.82
N SER A 11 16.51 6.72 -22.36
CA SER A 11 15.07 6.96 -22.51
C SER A 11 14.70 7.25 -23.98
N PRO A 12 13.46 6.95 -24.43
CA PRO A 12 12.93 7.38 -25.71
C PRO A 12 13.07 8.89 -25.92
N GLU A 13 13.19 9.34 -27.17
CA GLU A 13 13.27 10.77 -27.50
C GLU A 13 11.99 11.54 -27.15
N ASP A 14 10.83 10.90 -27.33
CA ASP A 14 9.50 11.46 -27.01
C ASP A 14 8.74 10.52 -26.06
N PRO A 15 9.11 10.48 -24.77
CA PRO A 15 8.51 9.58 -23.81
C PRO A 15 7.11 10.08 -23.42
N LYS A 16 6.15 9.14 -23.36
CA LYS A 16 4.77 9.48 -22.97
C LYS A 16 4.67 10.01 -21.53
N TYR A 17 5.48 9.46 -20.64
CA TYR A 17 5.56 9.83 -19.22
C TYR A 17 7.02 9.87 -18.78
N LYS A 18 7.29 10.61 -17.70
CA LYS A 18 8.58 10.65 -17.00
C LYS A 18 8.41 10.06 -15.61
N LEU A 19 9.17 9.02 -15.30
CA LEU A 19 9.15 8.34 -14.01
C LEU A 19 10.52 8.39 -13.35
N ALA A 20 10.55 8.20 -12.03
CA ALA A 20 11.78 7.96 -11.29
C ALA A 20 11.65 6.76 -10.36
N VAL A 21 12.69 5.93 -10.33
CA VAL A 21 12.89 4.93 -9.28
C VAL A 21 13.72 5.60 -8.17
N ILE A 22 13.13 5.72 -6.99
CA ILE A 22 13.72 6.42 -5.84
C ILE A 22 14.44 5.42 -4.94
N GLU A 23 15.68 5.72 -4.59
CA GLU A 23 16.54 4.89 -3.76
C GLU A 23 17.11 5.67 -2.57
N PHE A 24 17.63 4.97 -1.58
CA PHE A 24 18.29 5.56 -0.42
C PHE A 24 19.51 4.76 0.00
N LYS A 25 20.61 5.46 0.32
CA LYS A 25 21.84 4.86 0.84
C LYS A 25 21.90 5.09 2.35
N VAL A 26 21.81 4.01 3.13
CA VAL A 26 21.90 4.08 4.59
C VAL A 26 23.32 4.53 4.99
N PRO A 27 23.47 5.65 5.71
CA PRO A 27 24.77 6.15 6.14
C PRO A 27 25.60 5.10 6.89
N GLY A 28 26.88 4.99 6.52
CA GLY A 28 27.83 4.09 7.16
C GLY A 28 27.65 2.59 6.86
N LYS A 29 26.67 2.18 6.04
CA LYS A 29 26.51 0.78 5.60
C LYS A 29 27.29 0.51 4.32
N LYS A 30 27.89 -0.68 4.21
CA LYS A 30 28.53 -1.16 2.96
C LYS A 30 27.52 -1.05 1.81
N ASN A 31 27.95 -0.50 0.68
CA ASN A 31 27.14 -0.24 -0.51
C ASN A 31 25.87 0.63 -0.28
N GLY A 32 25.68 1.20 0.91
CA GLY A 32 24.44 1.90 1.30
C GLY A 32 23.29 0.97 1.75
N GLY A 33 23.54 -0.33 1.95
CA GLY A 33 22.53 -1.29 2.39
C GLY A 33 22.81 -2.73 1.92
N THR A 34 22.23 -3.71 2.60
CA THR A 34 22.36 -5.14 2.24
C THR A 34 21.59 -5.52 0.97
N ASP A 35 20.70 -4.65 0.52
CA ASP A 35 19.90 -4.78 -0.69
C ASP A 35 20.61 -4.29 -1.96
N LYS A 36 21.87 -3.83 -1.85
CA LYS A 36 22.57 -3.07 -2.90
C LYS A 36 23.83 -3.75 -3.40
N GLY A 37 24.14 -3.50 -4.67
CA GLY A 37 25.40 -3.87 -5.31
C GLY A 37 26.52 -2.85 -5.06
N PRO A 38 27.75 -3.11 -5.52
CA PRO A 38 28.89 -2.19 -5.39
C PRO A 38 28.71 -0.82 -6.04
N ASP A 39 27.81 -0.70 -7.02
CA ASP A 39 27.40 0.57 -7.63
C ASP A 39 26.50 1.42 -6.70
N GLY A 40 26.03 0.83 -5.60
CA GLY A 40 25.17 1.46 -4.61
C GLY A 40 23.70 1.56 -5.07
N HIS A 41 23.32 0.90 -6.15
CA HIS A 41 21.93 0.71 -6.54
C HIS A 41 21.38 -0.56 -5.88
N ARG A 42 20.08 -0.56 -5.62
CA ARG A 42 19.37 -1.80 -5.29
C ARG A 42 19.39 -2.68 -6.55
N ILE A 43 19.70 -3.97 -6.41
CA ILE A 43 20.08 -4.82 -7.56
C ILE A 43 19.01 -4.87 -8.67
N ASP A 44 17.74 -4.75 -8.30
CA ASP A 44 16.59 -4.79 -9.19
C ASP A 44 16.13 -3.39 -9.68
N SER A 45 16.66 -2.28 -9.17
CA SER A 45 16.26 -0.93 -9.60
C SER A 45 16.59 -0.65 -11.06
N ILE A 46 17.79 -1.05 -11.53
CA ILE A 46 18.18 -0.91 -12.94
C ILE A 46 17.25 -1.71 -13.87
N PRO A 47 17.00 -3.02 -13.63
CA PRO A 47 16.00 -3.79 -14.39
C PRO A 47 14.62 -3.15 -14.40
N ILE A 48 14.11 -2.69 -13.26
CA ILE A 48 12.80 -2.04 -13.17
C ILE A 48 12.76 -0.77 -14.03
N ALA A 49 13.75 0.11 -13.90
CA ALA A 49 13.83 1.33 -14.70
C ALA A 49 13.94 1.01 -16.19
N ASN A 50 14.75 0.02 -16.57
CA ASN A 50 14.91 -0.42 -17.95
C ASN A 50 13.60 -0.94 -18.55
N SER A 51 12.80 -1.67 -17.78
CA SER A 51 11.49 -2.17 -18.21
C SER A 51 10.43 -1.06 -18.33
N ILE A 52 10.45 -0.05 -17.46
CA ILE A 52 9.64 1.17 -17.64
C ILE A 52 10.01 1.88 -18.94
N ILE A 53 11.31 1.92 -19.26
CA ILE A 53 11.80 2.50 -20.50
C ILE A 53 11.41 1.68 -21.74
N GLU A 54 11.40 0.34 -21.63
CA GLU A 54 10.87 -0.55 -22.68
C GLU A 54 9.38 -0.36 -22.92
N ALA A 55 8.62 -0.05 -21.87
CA ALA A 55 7.20 0.26 -21.98
C ALA A 55 6.90 1.64 -22.61
N GLY A 56 7.92 2.44 -22.95
CA GLY A 56 7.78 3.69 -23.70
C GLY A 56 7.78 4.98 -22.85
N ALA A 57 8.13 4.89 -21.58
CA ALA A 57 8.36 6.08 -20.74
C ALA A 57 9.85 6.42 -20.61
N ALA A 58 10.15 7.63 -20.11
CA ALA A 58 11.46 7.93 -19.57
C ALA A 58 11.52 7.49 -18.12
N CYS A 59 12.66 6.94 -17.69
CA CYS A 59 12.87 6.59 -16.30
C CYS A 59 14.29 6.92 -15.86
N GLU A 60 14.41 7.50 -14.66
CA GLU A 60 15.69 7.80 -14.03
C GLU A 60 15.82 7.12 -12.67
N LEU A 61 17.06 6.92 -12.23
CA LEU A 61 17.38 6.45 -10.88
C LEU A 61 17.74 7.67 -10.03
N VAL A 62 16.96 7.95 -8.99
CA VAL A 62 17.15 9.13 -8.15
C VAL A 62 17.41 8.69 -6.72
N VAL A 63 18.57 9.09 -6.18
CA VAL A 63 18.94 8.80 -4.79
C VAL A 63 18.47 9.95 -3.89
N TYR A 64 17.70 9.63 -2.86
CA TYR A 64 17.32 10.58 -1.84
C TYR A 64 18.51 10.87 -0.91
N ASP A 65 19.00 12.11 -0.96
CA ASP A 65 19.93 12.66 0.02
C ASP A 65 19.14 13.49 1.05
N PHE A 66 19.09 12.99 2.28
CA PHE A 66 18.30 13.61 3.35
C PHE A 66 18.84 14.97 3.81
N GLU A 67 20.11 15.28 3.49
CA GLU A 67 20.70 16.60 3.75
C GLU A 67 20.30 17.63 2.68
N LYS A 68 19.88 17.16 1.50
CA LYS A 68 19.50 17.96 0.34
C LYS A 68 18.02 17.83 -0.02
N HIS A 69 17.16 17.75 0.99
CA HIS A 69 15.73 17.51 0.83
C HIS A 69 15.04 18.47 -0.15
N ALA A 70 15.38 19.77 -0.11
CA ALA A 70 14.79 20.77 -1.01
C ALA A 70 15.18 20.55 -2.48
N GLU A 71 16.46 20.27 -2.76
CA GLU A 71 16.93 19.93 -4.11
C GLU A 71 16.25 18.65 -4.62
N PHE A 72 16.15 17.63 -3.76
CA PHE A 72 15.44 16.40 -4.11
C PHE A 72 13.97 16.65 -4.40
N ALA A 73 13.29 17.49 -3.61
CA ALA A 73 11.89 17.85 -3.83
C ALA A 73 11.68 18.52 -5.20
N GLU A 74 12.58 19.40 -5.62
CA GLU A 74 12.56 20.02 -6.96
C GLU A 74 12.75 18.98 -8.07
N VAL A 75 13.70 18.04 -7.90
CA VAL A 75 13.95 16.96 -8.86
C VAL A 75 12.73 16.07 -9.00
N VAL A 76 12.17 15.56 -7.89
CA VAL A 76 11.05 14.62 -7.99
C VAL A 76 9.76 15.29 -8.47
N ASP A 77 9.65 16.61 -8.37
CA ASP A 77 8.52 17.36 -8.91
C ASP A 77 8.49 17.41 -10.45
N ALA A 78 9.56 17.00 -11.13
CA ALA A 78 9.59 16.94 -12.60
C ALA A 78 8.99 15.66 -13.19
N TYR A 79 8.72 14.63 -12.37
CA TYR A 79 8.18 13.34 -12.83
C TYR A 79 6.66 13.26 -12.66
N ASP A 80 6.03 12.47 -13.52
CA ASP A 80 4.60 12.13 -13.48
C ASP A 80 4.30 11.09 -12.40
N ALA A 81 5.26 10.21 -12.12
CA ALA A 81 5.19 9.23 -11.04
C ALA A 81 6.56 8.85 -10.48
N VAL A 82 6.57 8.36 -9.24
CA VAL A 82 7.77 7.86 -8.57
C VAL A 82 7.54 6.47 -8.01
N LEU A 83 8.51 5.58 -8.18
CA LEU A 83 8.57 4.24 -7.60
C LEU A 83 9.60 4.22 -6.47
N VAL A 84 9.15 4.19 -5.24
CA VAL A 84 9.97 4.14 -4.03
C VAL A 84 10.50 2.72 -3.81
N ARG A 85 11.82 2.56 -3.90
CA ARG A 85 12.55 1.32 -3.58
C ARG A 85 13.46 1.52 -2.35
N ILE A 86 12.89 2.11 -1.31
CA ILE A 86 13.51 2.31 0.01
C ILE A 86 12.84 1.38 1.01
N ASN A 87 13.61 0.51 1.68
CA ASN A 87 13.02 -0.41 2.65
C ASN A 87 12.48 0.36 3.88
N PRO A 88 11.35 -0.06 4.46
CA PRO A 88 10.84 0.53 5.69
C PRO A 88 11.91 0.62 6.78
N GLY A 89 11.98 1.78 7.44
CA GLY A 89 12.93 2.05 8.52
C GLY A 89 14.34 2.45 8.06
N GLN A 90 14.71 2.31 6.78
CA GLN A 90 16.04 2.76 6.30
C GLN A 90 16.23 4.27 6.48
N LEU A 91 15.18 5.07 6.27
CA LEU A 91 15.23 6.53 6.43
C LEU A 91 15.43 7.00 7.87
N SER A 92 15.30 6.11 8.85
CA SER A 92 15.55 6.37 10.28
C SER A 92 16.91 5.87 10.76
N GLN A 93 17.68 5.22 9.89
CA GLN A 93 18.98 4.64 10.24
C GLN A 93 20.11 5.62 9.90
N GLY A 94 20.73 6.19 10.93
CA GLY A 94 21.91 7.06 10.76
C GLY A 94 21.61 8.42 10.11
N THR A 95 20.36 8.85 10.08
CA THR A 95 19.90 10.13 9.52
C THR A 95 19.49 11.11 10.63
N THR A 96 19.18 12.36 10.27
CA THR A 96 18.65 13.33 11.23
C THR A 96 17.22 12.96 11.68
N PRO A 97 16.81 13.25 12.92
CA PRO A 97 15.45 13.00 13.39
C PRO A 97 14.38 13.58 12.44
N GLY A 98 13.31 12.82 12.23
CA GLY A 98 12.20 13.21 11.34
C GLY A 98 12.48 13.02 9.84
N THR A 99 13.59 12.40 9.44
CA THR A 99 13.89 12.16 8.00
C THR A 99 12.80 11.35 7.29
N GLN A 100 12.29 10.27 7.92
CA GLN A 100 11.16 9.49 7.41
C GLN A 100 9.93 10.38 7.19
N GLN A 101 9.52 11.14 8.22
CA GLN A 101 8.35 12.03 8.13
C GLN A 101 8.49 13.05 7.00
N ARG A 102 9.65 13.72 6.89
CA ARG A 102 9.88 14.69 5.81
C ARG A 102 9.78 14.06 4.42
N PHE A 103 10.29 12.84 4.26
CA PHE A 103 10.16 12.10 3.00
C PHE A 103 8.70 11.74 2.71
N ASP A 104 7.97 11.23 3.70
CA ASP A 104 6.56 10.86 3.58
C ASP A 104 5.68 12.09 3.26
N ASP A 105 5.94 13.23 3.89
CA ASP A 105 5.26 14.50 3.59
C ASP A 105 5.48 14.93 2.14
N LEU A 106 6.71 14.79 1.63
CA LEU A 106 7.01 15.06 0.22
C LEU A 106 6.26 14.11 -0.71
N MET A 107 6.24 12.81 -0.44
CA MET A 107 5.49 11.83 -1.23
C MET A 107 3.99 12.14 -1.23
N ASN A 108 3.41 12.47 -0.07
CA ASN A 108 2.02 12.90 0.03
C ASN A 108 1.74 14.19 -0.76
N SER A 109 2.70 15.12 -0.81
CA SER A 109 2.56 16.34 -1.62
C SER A 109 2.53 16.04 -3.12
N LEU A 110 3.24 15.01 -3.61
CA LEU A 110 3.18 14.58 -5.01
C LEU A 110 1.81 13.99 -5.32
N LEU A 111 1.26 13.16 -4.43
CA LEU A 111 -0.10 12.61 -4.56
C LEU A 111 -1.14 13.73 -4.61
N ALA A 112 -1.02 14.74 -3.75
CA ALA A 112 -1.91 15.91 -3.73
C ALA A 112 -1.83 16.74 -5.04
N LYS A 113 -0.70 16.70 -5.75
CA LYS A 113 -0.54 17.28 -7.09
C LYS A 113 -1.08 16.38 -8.22
N GLY A 114 -1.71 15.24 -7.89
CA GLY A 114 -2.29 14.31 -8.85
C GLY A 114 -1.31 13.29 -9.44
N LYS A 115 -0.07 13.24 -8.96
CA LYS A 115 0.96 12.27 -9.39
C LYS A 115 0.74 10.90 -8.75
N LEU A 116 1.44 9.89 -9.24
CA LEU A 116 1.44 8.56 -8.61
C LEU A 116 2.72 8.33 -7.80
N VAL A 117 2.57 7.72 -6.62
CA VAL A 117 3.67 7.28 -5.77
C VAL A 117 3.45 5.80 -5.46
N TRP A 118 4.43 4.97 -5.81
CA TRP A 118 4.37 3.53 -5.59
C TRP A 118 5.50 3.06 -4.66
N SER A 119 5.25 2.51 -3.48
CA SER A 119 3.99 2.59 -2.72
C SER A 119 3.91 3.93 -1.99
N SER A 120 2.73 4.53 -1.92
CA SER A 120 2.50 5.74 -1.15
C SER A 120 2.73 5.51 0.36
N PRO A 121 2.98 6.58 1.15
CA PRO A 121 3.09 6.44 2.61
C PRO A 121 1.85 5.78 3.25
N SER A 122 0.65 6.07 2.74
CA SER A 122 -0.60 5.50 3.25
C SER A 122 -0.67 3.99 2.98
N VAL A 123 -0.27 3.53 1.79
CA VAL A 123 -0.21 2.11 1.42
C VAL A 123 0.80 1.38 2.30
N GLN A 124 1.98 1.97 2.53
CA GLN A 124 3.00 1.36 3.39
C GLN A 124 2.56 1.27 4.86
N THR A 125 1.74 2.22 5.33
CA THR A 125 1.30 2.30 6.73
C THR A 125 0.00 1.56 7.00
N GLN A 126 -0.85 1.34 5.99
CA GLN A 126 -2.15 0.68 6.14
C GLN A 126 -2.16 -0.70 5.51
N MET A 127 -1.83 -0.85 4.22
CA MET A 127 -1.80 -2.16 3.57
C MET A 127 -0.67 -3.05 4.13
N GLY A 128 0.49 -2.46 4.43
CA GLY A 128 1.64 -3.19 4.97
C GLY A 128 1.56 -3.49 6.47
N ALA A 129 0.57 -2.93 7.18
CA ALA A 129 0.36 -3.17 8.60
C ALA A 129 -0.44 -4.46 8.81
N LYS A 130 -0.23 -5.14 9.95
CA LYS A 130 -0.99 -6.38 10.22
C LYS A 130 -2.48 -6.14 10.43
N ASP A 131 -2.91 -4.96 10.89
CA ASP A 131 -4.34 -4.67 11.07
C ASP A 131 -5.08 -4.53 9.73
N ALA A 132 -4.38 -4.49 8.59
CA ALA A 132 -4.97 -4.75 7.28
C ALA A 132 -5.84 -6.02 7.27
N LEU A 133 -5.43 -7.07 8.00
CA LEU A 133 -6.18 -8.33 8.10
C LEU A 133 -7.55 -8.15 8.78
N VAL A 134 -7.65 -7.19 9.71
CA VAL A 134 -8.92 -6.84 10.36
C VAL A 134 -9.78 -6.02 9.41
N MET A 135 -9.17 -5.12 8.63
CA MET A 135 -9.86 -4.26 7.67
C MET A 135 -10.46 -5.05 6.51
N VAL A 136 -9.81 -6.14 6.08
CA VAL A 136 -10.29 -7.00 4.97
C VAL A 136 -11.05 -8.24 5.44
N LYS A 137 -11.37 -8.37 6.73
CA LYS A 137 -11.91 -9.60 7.31
C LYS A 137 -13.28 -10.05 6.75
N ASP A 138 -14.02 -9.12 6.16
CA ASP A 138 -15.34 -9.35 5.56
C ASP A 138 -15.26 -9.54 4.03
N LEU A 139 -14.05 -9.45 3.43
CA LEU A 139 -13.80 -9.84 2.04
C LEU A 139 -13.69 -11.37 1.90
N THR A 140 -13.64 -11.88 0.67
CA THR A 140 -13.62 -13.34 0.45
C THR A 140 -12.33 -14.00 0.95
N CYS A 141 -11.21 -13.28 0.97
CA CYS A 141 -9.95 -13.70 1.59
C CYS A 141 -9.86 -13.43 3.10
N GLY A 142 -10.87 -12.79 3.69
CA GLY A 142 -10.88 -12.36 5.07
C GLY A 142 -11.27 -13.47 6.05
N LEU A 143 -11.02 -13.23 7.34
CA LEU A 143 -11.47 -14.12 8.40
C LEU A 143 -12.22 -13.35 9.49
N PRO A 144 -13.54 -13.57 9.67
CA PRO A 144 -14.39 -12.69 10.48
C PRO A 144 -13.97 -12.51 11.95
N ASP A 145 -13.32 -13.52 12.53
CA ASP A 145 -12.82 -13.51 13.91
C ASP A 145 -11.36 -13.04 14.01
N THR A 146 -10.99 -12.05 13.19
CA THR A 146 -9.70 -11.35 13.27
C THR A 146 -9.87 -10.02 14.02
N TYR A 147 -9.01 -9.77 15.01
CA TYR A 147 -9.07 -8.60 15.90
C TYR A 147 -7.74 -7.83 15.90
N ALA A 148 -7.80 -6.54 16.23
CA ALA A 148 -6.64 -5.73 16.55
C ALA A 148 -6.80 -5.17 17.97
N TYR A 149 -5.69 -5.17 18.71
CA TYR A 149 -5.59 -4.63 20.06
C TYR A 149 -4.57 -3.49 20.06
N TYR A 150 -4.99 -2.31 20.51
CA TYR A 150 -4.18 -1.09 20.50
C TYR A 150 -3.74 -0.67 21.91
N ASN A 151 -4.25 -1.33 22.95
CA ASN A 151 -3.84 -1.11 24.33
C ASN A 151 -3.93 -2.41 25.17
N ALA A 152 -3.33 -2.37 26.37
CA ALA A 152 -3.21 -3.52 27.25
C ALA A 152 -4.57 -4.11 27.66
N ALA A 153 -5.57 -3.26 27.93
CA ALA A 153 -6.89 -3.72 28.36
C ALA A 153 -7.65 -4.41 27.24
N GLU A 154 -7.55 -3.90 26.00
CA GLU A 154 -8.08 -4.56 24.81
C GLU A 154 -7.42 -5.91 24.57
N LEU A 155 -6.08 -5.99 24.65
CA LEU A 155 -5.34 -7.23 24.50
C LEU A 155 -5.77 -8.25 25.54
N GLU A 156 -5.77 -7.88 26.83
CA GLU A 156 -6.12 -8.79 27.90
C GLU A 156 -7.54 -9.34 27.74
N ALA A 157 -8.52 -8.46 27.55
CA ALA A 157 -9.92 -8.87 27.43
C ALA A 157 -10.21 -9.63 26.13
N GLY A 158 -9.60 -9.21 25.03
CA GLY A 158 -9.79 -9.82 23.72
C GLY A 158 -9.12 -11.18 23.61
N PHE A 159 -7.84 -11.27 23.95
CA PHE A 159 -7.07 -12.51 23.89
C PHE A 159 -7.64 -13.60 24.79
N LYS A 160 -8.04 -13.26 26.02
CA LYS A 160 -8.69 -14.22 26.94
C LYS A 160 -9.96 -14.82 26.33
N LYS A 161 -10.76 -14.05 25.59
CA LYS A 161 -11.99 -14.54 24.94
C LYS A 161 -11.71 -15.36 23.69
N SER A 162 -10.80 -14.88 22.82
CA SER A 162 -10.49 -15.54 21.56
C SER A 162 -9.75 -16.87 21.79
N MET A 163 -8.79 -16.88 22.71
CA MET A 163 -7.98 -18.05 23.05
C MET A 163 -8.78 -19.12 23.81
N ALA A 164 -9.86 -18.75 24.51
CA ALA A 164 -10.81 -19.71 25.08
C ALA A 164 -11.64 -20.44 24.01
N PHE A 165 -11.79 -19.87 22.81
CA PHE A 165 -12.65 -20.40 21.75
C PHE A 165 -11.92 -21.33 20.78
N GLN A 166 -10.69 -20.99 20.37
CA GLN A 166 -9.91 -21.83 19.44
C GLN A 166 -8.44 -21.38 19.37
N PRO A 167 -7.54 -22.19 18.80
CA PRO A 167 -6.15 -21.81 18.56
C PRO A 167 -6.00 -20.48 17.82
N ARG A 168 -5.04 -19.64 18.25
CA ARG A 168 -4.85 -18.26 17.77
C ARG A 168 -3.45 -18.03 17.20
N VAL A 169 -3.31 -17.00 16.39
CA VAL A 169 -2.03 -16.45 15.94
C VAL A 169 -1.99 -14.98 16.33
N ILE A 170 -1.07 -14.62 17.22
CA ILE A 170 -0.83 -13.25 17.64
C ILE A 170 0.33 -12.68 16.82
N LYS A 171 0.10 -11.55 16.15
CA LYS A 171 1.04 -10.93 15.21
C LYS A 171 1.33 -9.49 15.65
N GLN A 172 2.60 -9.15 15.84
CA GLN A 172 3.00 -7.75 15.94
C GLN A 172 2.77 -7.00 14.63
N ASN A 173 2.57 -5.69 14.71
CA ASN A 173 2.26 -4.87 13.54
C ASN A 173 3.34 -4.86 12.46
N ARG A 174 4.58 -4.61 12.87
CA ARG A 174 5.72 -4.43 11.99
C ARG A 174 6.78 -5.42 12.39
N GLY A 175 7.16 -6.25 11.44
CA GLY A 175 8.13 -7.33 11.61
C GLY A 175 8.25 -8.07 10.29
N SER A 176 9.36 -8.76 10.09
CA SER A 176 9.58 -9.62 8.92
C SER A 176 9.97 -11.01 9.40
N ALA A 177 9.99 -11.99 8.48
CA ALA A 177 10.53 -13.32 8.76
C ALA A 177 9.98 -14.03 10.03
N GLY A 178 8.71 -13.80 10.38
CA GLY A 178 8.06 -14.47 11.52
C GLY A 178 8.33 -13.83 12.90
N GLU A 179 9.06 -12.72 12.96
CA GLU A 179 9.35 -12.00 14.21
C GLU A 179 8.06 -11.55 14.89
N GLY A 180 7.91 -11.84 16.18
CA GLY A 180 6.73 -11.44 16.95
C GLY A 180 5.41 -12.01 16.42
N ILE A 181 5.48 -13.17 15.73
CA ILE A 181 4.32 -13.96 15.35
C ILE A 181 4.28 -15.23 16.19
N TRP A 182 3.26 -15.33 17.03
CA TRP A 182 3.07 -16.40 18.00
C TRP A 182 1.89 -17.27 17.61
N LEU A 183 2.11 -18.57 17.45
CA LEU A 183 1.03 -19.56 17.39
C LEU A 183 0.69 -19.97 18.82
N CYS A 184 -0.59 -19.88 19.17
CA CYS A 184 -1.07 -20.04 20.53
C CYS A 184 -2.09 -21.19 20.60
N TRP A 185 -1.88 -22.10 21.55
CA TRP A 185 -2.81 -23.18 21.88
C TRP A 185 -3.11 -23.17 23.38
N LEU A 186 -4.37 -23.38 23.73
CA LEU A 186 -4.81 -23.60 25.10
C LEU A 186 -4.29 -24.96 25.60
N GLU A 187 -3.79 -25.00 26.83
CA GLU A 187 -3.31 -26.22 27.48
C GLU A 187 -4.17 -26.57 28.70
N GLY A 188 -4.48 -27.86 28.87
CA GLY A 188 -5.15 -28.38 30.07
C GLY A 188 -6.64 -28.04 30.18
N LYS A 189 -7.23 -27.40 29.17
CA LYS A 189 -8.66 -27.08 29.08
C LYS A 189 -9.19 -27.32 27.67
N ASP A 190 -10.47 -27.64 27.59
CA ASP A 190 -11.21 -27.68 26.33
C ASP A 190 -11.59 -26.26 25.88
N TYR A 191 -11.65 -26.05 24.58
CA TYR A 191 -12.17 -24.83 23.99
C TYR A 191 -13.69 -24.71 24.19
N CYS A 192 -14.19 -23.49 24.36
CA CYS A 192 -15.62 -23.22 24.41
C CYS A 192 -16.28 -23.34 23.02
N ALA A 193 -17.59 -23.58 22.98
CA ALA A 193 -18.30 -23.89 21.74
C ALA A 193 -18.47 -22.66 20.83
N ASN A 194 -18.67 -21.47 21.39
CA ASN A 194 -18.79 -20.23 20.66
C ASN A 194 -17.86 -19.17 21.24
N LEU A 195 -17.45 -18.22 20.40
CA LEU A 195 -16.68 -17.07 20.83
C LEU A 195 -17.44 -16.28 21.90
N GLY A 196 -16.80 -16.08 23.06
CA GLY A 196 -17.35 -15.31 24.17
C GLY A 196 -18.16 -16.12 25.19
N ASP A 197 -18.37 -17.43 24.96
CA ASP A 197 -18.98 -18.33 25.96
C ASP A 197 -18.11 -18.46 27.23
N ALA A 198 -16.80 -18.29 27.08
CA ALA A 198 -15.82 -18.28 28.15
C ALA A 198 -14.73 -17.22 27.91
N ALA A 199 -13.95 -16.97 28.95
CA ALA A 199 -12.70 -16.23 28.88
C ALA A 199 -11.66 -16.99 29.74
N LEU A 200 -10.40 -16.96 29.32
CA LEU A 200 -9.32 -17.54 30.11
C LEU A 200 -9.01 -16.71 31.36
N GLU A 201 -8.59 -17.40 32.41
CA GLU A 201 -8.08 -16.80 33.64
C GLU A 201 -6.56 -16.56 33.56
N ASP A 202 -6.02 -15.73 34.45
CA ASP A 202 -4.58 -15.37 34.46
C ASP A 202 -3.64 -16.58 34.52
N ASP A 203 -4.02 -17.60 35.29
CA ASP A 203 -3.22 -18.81 35.53
C ASP A 203 -3.43 -19.91 34.47
N ASP A 204 -4.33 -19.68 33.51
CA ASP A 204 -4.54 -20.63 32.41
C ASP A 204 -3.28 -20.74 31.56
N ARG A 205 -2.98 -21.96 31.10
CA ARG A 205 -1.74 -22.24 30.39
C ARG A 205 -1.94 -22.15 28.88
N VAL A 206 -0.97 -21.53 28.21
CA VAL A 206 -0.87 -21.47 26.76
C VAL A 206 0.46 -22.06 26.31
N LYS A 207 0.40 -22.93 25.30
CA LYS A 207 1.55 -23.33 24.51
C LYS A 207 1.74 -22.28 23.42
N LEU A 208 2.95 -21.76 23.31
CA LEU A 208 3.33 -20.71 22.38
C LEU A 208 4.45 -21.22 21.46
N MET A 209 4.37 -20.92 20.18
CA MET A 209 5.46 -21.15 19.24
C MET A 209 5.73 -19.87 18.44
N GLU A 210 6.95 -19.35 18.51
CA GLU A 210 7.34 -18.18 17.70
C GLU A 210 7.71 -18.64 16.28
N MET A 211 7.17 -17.98 15.26
CA MET A 211 7.37 -18.41 13.87
C MET A 211 8.78 -18.16 13.34
N ASN A 212 9.54 -17.23 13.94
CA ASN A 212 10.86 -16.82 13.47
C ASN A 212 11.88 -17.97 13.50
N ASP A 213 11.83 -18.82 14.53
CA ASP A 213 12.80 -19.91 14.76
C ASP A 213 12.14 -21.23 15.21
N ASN A 214 10.80 -21.25 15.32
CA ASN A 214 9.98 -22.39 15.72
C ASN A 214 10.19 -22.88 17.15
N HIS A 215 10.83 -22.10 18.03
CA HIS A 215 10.93 -22.49 19.42
C HIS A 215 9.54 -22.53 20.08
N VAL A 216 9.38 -23.43 21.05
CA VAL A 216 8.14 -23.61 21.81
C VAL A 216 8.37 -23.25 23.26
N GLU A 217 7.46 -22.45 23.81
CA GLU A 217 7.43 -22.04 25.21
C GLU A 217 6.05 -22.29 25.83
N TYR A 218 5.99 -22.33 27.15
CA TYR A 218 4.77 -22.61 27.91
C TYR A 218 4.64 -21.57 29.01
N HIS A 219 3.57 -20.78 28.93
CA HIS A 219 3.36 -19.63 29.80
C HIS A 219 1.93 -19.61 30.32
N THR A 220 1.72 -18.92 31.43
CA THR A 220 0.37 -18.51 31.80
C THR A 220 -0.13 -17.40 30.87
N VAL A 221 -1.45 -17.21 30.79
CA VAL A 221 -2.04 -16.08 30.06
C VAL A 221 -1.49 -14.75 30.58
N LYS A 222 -1.35 -14.61 31.91
CA LYS A 222 -0.77 -13.42 32.54
C LYS A 222 0.67 -13.17 32.10
N GLU A 223 1.51 -14.20 32.08
CA GLU A 223 2.91 -14.10 31.64
C GLU A 223 2.98 -13.62 30.19
N PHE A 224 2.18 -14.21 29.28
CA PHE A 224 2.17 -13.83 27.87
C PHE A 224 1.65 -12.40 27.64
N VAL A 225 0.54 -12.02 28.26
CA VAL A 225 0.03 -10.65 28.16
C VAL A 225 1.05 -9.66 28.71
N THR A 226 1.70 -9.96 29.83
CA THR A 226 2.74 -9.11 30.42
C THR A 226 3.93 -8.95 29.47
N PHE A 227 4.40 -10.03 28.85
CA PHE A 227 5.44 -9.98 27.83
C PHE A 227 5.05 -9.11 26.62
N CYS A 228 3.84 -9.30 26.10
CA CYS A 228 3.33 -8.53 24.98
C CYS A 228 3.23 -7.03 25.26
N VAL A 229 2.90 -6.63 26.49
CA VAL A 229 2.70 -5.21 26.86
C VAL A 229 3.98 -4.58 27.39
N HIS A 230 4.71 -5.28 28.24
CA HIS A 230 5.79 -4.74 29.07
C HIS A 230 7.16 -5.38 28.83
N GLY A 231 7.23 -6.45 28.03
CA GLY A 231 8.46 -7.13 27.65
C GLY A 231 8.91 -8.20 28.66
N PRO A 232 10.01 -8.91 28.34
CA PRO A 232 10.45 -10.09 29.08
C PRO A 232 10.99 -9.77 30.48
N ASP A 233 11.51 -8.56 30.69
CA ASP A 233 12.10 -8.14 31.98
C ASP A 233 11.06 -7.61 32.98
N ALA A 234 9.78 -7.56 32.60
CA ALA A 234 8.73 -7.01 33.44
C ALA A 234 8.35 -7.98 34.58
N GLU A 235 7.97 -7.41 35.73
CA GLU A 235 7.47 -8.20 36.86
C GLU A 235 6.23 -9.01 36.45
N GLY A 236 6.30 -10.33 36.60
CA GLY A 236 5.22 -11.24 36.23
C GLY A 236 5.21 -11.71 34.77
N ALA A 237 6.21 -11.34 33.95
CA ALA A 237 6.34 -11.87 32.58
C ALA A 237 6.79 -13.34 32.55
N GLY A 238 7.44 -13.85 33.60
CA GLY A 238 8.09 -15.16 33.58
C GLY A 238 9.45 -15.12 32.90
N GLU A 239 10.02 -16.29 32.57
CA GLU A 239 11.31 -16.40 31.88
C GLU A 239 11.09 -16.73 30.39
N TRP A 240 11.60 -15.89 29.50
CA TRP A 240 11.42 -16.02 28.05
C TRP A 240 12.71 -16.46 27.35
N LYS A 241 12.59 -17.34 26.35
CA LYS A 241 13.68 -17.67 25.42
C LYS A 241 13.68 -16.80 24.18
N SER A 242 12.53 -16.22 23.82
CA SER A 242 12.44 -15.28 22.70
C SER A 242 13.54 -14.21 22.78
N THR A 243 14.17 -13.94 21.63
CA THR A 243 15.20 -12.90 21.51
C THR A 243 14.60 -11.54 21.14
N PHE A 244 13.28 -11.48 20.95
CA PHE A 244 12.56 -10.25 20.63
C PHE A 244 12.05 -9.55 21.88
N PRO A 245 11.91 -8.21 21.84
CA PRO A 245 11.70 -7.40 23.05
C PRO A 245 10.30 -7.50 23.67
N GLY A 246 9.36 -8.24 23.07
CA GLY A 246 7.94 -8.12 23.39
C GLY A 246 7.47 -6.68 23.17
N LYS A 247 6.74 -6.10 24.13
CA LYS A 247 6.37 -4.67 24.16
C LYS A 247 5.69 -4.17 22.87
N TYR A 248 4.87 -5.01 22.25
CA TYR A 248 4.27 -4.76 20.94
C TYR A 248 3.29 -3.57 20.92
N LEU A 249 2.89 -3.06 22.09
CA LEU A 249 2.01 -1.90 22.25
C LEU A 249 2.75 -0.62 22.65
N GLU A 250 4.08 -0.65 22.77
CA GLU A 250 4.89 0.50 23.20
C GLU A 250 4.74 1.69 22.23
N GLY A 251 4.64 2.90 22.78
CA GLY A 251 4.40 4.12 22.01
C GLY A 251 2.95 4.30 21.51
N GLY A 252 2.10 3.27 21.65
CA GLY A 252 0.70 3.29 21.26
C GLY A 252 0.47 3.31 19.74
N LYS A 253 -0.80 3.39 19.32
CA LYS A 253 -1.21 3.28 17.91
C LYS A 253 -0.47 4.24 16.97
N ALA A 254 -0.23 5.48 17.40
CA ALA A 254 0.48 6.48 16.59
C ALA A 254 1.93 6.08 16.29
N ALA A 255 2.59 5.33 17.18
CA ALA A 255 3.92 4.77 16.96
C ALA A 255 3.88 3.40 16.24
N GLY A 256 2.68 2.92 15.87
CA GLY A 256 2.47 1.60 15.28
C GLY A 256 2.28 0.48 16.30
N GLY A 257 2.15 0.79 17.59
CA GLY A 257 1.91 -0.19 18.65
C GLY A 257 0.52 -0.81 18.53
N GLN A 258 0.47 -2.09 18.17
CA GLN A 258 -0.74 -2.91 18.06
C GLN A 258 -0.36 -4.40 17.98
N LEU A 259 -1.32 -5.26 18.32
CA LEU A 259 -1.29 -6.70 18.09
C LEU A 259 -2.51 -7.12 17.29
N VAL A 260 -2.30 -8.02 16.33
CA VAL A 260 -3.39 -8.66 15.59
C VAL A 260 -3.56 -10.08 16.07
N ASP A 261 -4.82 -10.44 16.30
CA ASP A 261 -5.25 -11.74 16.76
C ASP A 261 -6.12 -12.39 15.69
N GLN A 262 -5.56 -13.38 15.00
CA GLN A 262 -6.24 -14.14 13.95
C GLN A 262 -6.37 -15.60 14.37
N ARG A 263 -7.38 -16.30 13.86
CA ARG A 263 -7.49 -17.76 14.06
C ARG A 263 -6.25 -18.45 13.51
N LEU A 264 -5.76 -19.45 14.23
CA LEU A 264 -4.76 -20.37 13.68
C LEU A 264 -5.45 -21.37 12.76
N LEU A 265 -5.01 -21.37 11.50
CA LEU A 265 -5.49 -22.29 10.47
C LEU A 265 -4.56 -23.51 10.42
N PRO A 266 -5.01 -24.71 10.85
CA PRO A 266 -4.12 -25.87 11.02
C PRO A 266 -3.43 -26.33 9.73
N ARG A 267 -4.07 -26.06 8.58
CA ARG A 267 -3.55 -26.39 7.25
C ARG A 267 -2.40 -25.47 6.81
N ILE A 268 -1.92 -24.54 7.64
CA ILE A 268 -0.63 -23.87 7.41
C ILE A 268 0.54 -24.85 7.29
N SER A 269 0.41 -26.05 7.88
CA SER A 269 1.32 -27.19 7.67
C SER A 269 1.40 -27.67 6.20
N GLU A 270 0.37 -27.41 5.39
CA GLU A 270 0.38 -27.68 3.95
C GLU A 270 1.15 -26.62 3.16
N GLY A 271 1.42 -25.46 3.77
CA GLY A 271 2.08 -24.31 3.17
C GLY A 271 1.12 -23.19 2.81
N GLU A 272 1.68 -21.99 2.69
CA GLU A 272 0.98 -20.80 2.23
C GLU A 272 1.15 -20.62 0.71
N VAL A 273 0.19 -19.97 0.08
CA VAL A 273 0.23 -19.60 -1.34
C VAL A 273 0.45 -18.10 -1.42
N ARG A 274 1.60 -17.67 -1.93
CA ARG A 274 1.91 -16.28 -2.21
C ARG A 274 1.45 -15.92 -3.62
N MET A 275 0.54 -14.97 -3.74
CA MET A 275 0.20 -14.34 -5.02
C MET A 275 1.11 -13.14 -5.23
N LEU A 276 1.97 -13.19 -6.25
CA LEU A 276 2.83 -12.08 -6.64
C LEU A 276 2.08 -11.19 -7.63
N MET A 277 1.91 -9.94 -7.24
CA MET A 277 1.04 -8.98 -7.91
C MET A 277 1.84 -7.81 -8.46
N VAL A 278 1.44 -7.34 -9.63
CA VAL A 278 1.91 -6.10 -10.25
C VAL A 278 0.71 -5.19 -10.50
N GLY A 279 0.54 -4.14 -9.70
CA GLY A 279 -0.72 -3.40 -9.67
C GLY A 279 -1.87 -4.38 -9.40
N PRO A 280 -2.94 -4.41 -10.22
CA PRO A 280 -4.02 -5.39 -10.10
C PRO A 280 -3.74 -6.74 -10.80
N VAL A 281 -2.60 -6.89 -11.49
CA VAL A 281 -2.33 -8.06 -12.34
C VAL A 281 -1.59 -9.14 -11.56
N LEU A 282 -2.12 -10.37 -11.57
CA LEU A 282 -1.42 -11.54 -11.04
C LEU A 282 -0.28 -11.95 -11.98
N GLN A 283 0.94 -12.00 -11.46
CA GLN A 283 2.09 -12.47 -12.22
C GLN A 283 2.33 -13.97 -12.00
N MET A 284 2.33 -14.44 -10.76
CA MET A 284 2.50 -15.85 -10.43
C MET A 284 1.96 -16.18 -9.05
N MET A 285 1.79 -17.47 -8.80
CA MET A 285 1.53 -18.03 -7.47
C MET A 285 2.72 -18.87 -7.04
N VAL A 286 3.12 -18.72 -5.77
CA VAL A 286 4.22 -19.47 -5.17
C VAL A 286 3.70 -20.22 -3.95
N HIS A 287 3.65 -21.54 -4.03
CA HIS A 287 3.35 -22.37 -2.88
C HIS A 287 4.62 -22.53 -2.04
N LYS A 288 4.58 -22.03 -0.81
CA LYS A 288 5.68 -22.06 0.16
C LYS A 288 5.31 -23.05 1.28
N LYS A 289 5.86 -24.25 1.18
CA LYS A 289 5.62 -25.30 2.16
C LYS A 289 6.73 -25.35 3.21
N PRO A 290 6.42 -25.36 4.52
CA PRO A 290 7.41 -25.56 5.57
C PRO A 290 8.25 -26.81 5.31
N ASP A 291 9.58 -26.65 5.29
CA ASP A 291 10.49 -27.79 5.19
C ASP A 291 10.47 -28.60 6.51
N GLY A 292 10.63 -29.92 6.42
CA GLY A 292 10.60 -30.81 7.59
C GLY A 292 9.22 -31.00 8.27
N GLY A 293 8.13 -30.48 7.69
CA GLY A 293 6.77 -30.70 8.19
C GLY A 293 6.32 -29.80 9.35
N GLY A 294 6.98 -28.66 9.54
CA GLY A 294 6.62 -27.65 10.54
C GLY A 294 5.42 -26.77 10.16
N LEU A 295 5.21 -25.70 10.93
CA LEU A 295 4.13 -24.71 10.71
C LEU A 295 4.63 -23.34 10.22
N SER A 296 5.95 -23.16 10.07
CA SER A 296 6.55 -21.91 9.62
C SER A 296 7.32 -22.10 8.31
N ALA A 297 6.99 -21.28 7.32
CA ALA A 297 7.63 -21.21 6.00
C ALA A 297 8.51 -19.94 5.86
N VAL A 298 9.09 -19.48 6.97
CA VAL A 298 9.95 -18.28 7.01
C VAL A 298 11.43 -18.68 7.14
N GLY A 299 12.34 -17.72 6.89
CA GLY A 299 13.77 -17.90 7.15
C GLY A 299 14.51 -18.89 6.24
N GLY A 300 13.93 -19.25 5.08
CA GLY A 300 14.55 -20.18 4.13
C GLY A 300 14.22 -21.67 4.37
N ASN A 301 13.44 -21.98 5.40
CA ASN A 301 12.97 -23.34 5.70
C ASN A 301 11.72 -23.67 4.87
N SER A 302 11.82 -23.61 3.54
CA SER A 302 10.65 -23.83 2.69
C SER A 302 10.97 -24.49 1.36
N LEU A 303 10.07 -25.36 0.95
CA LEU A 303 10.00 -25.90 -0.40
C LEU A 303 9.09 -25.00 -1.23
N TYR A 304 9.56 -24.60 -2.41
CA TYR A 304 8.87 -23.67 -3.30
C TYR A 304 8.36 -24.39 -4.54
N THR A 305 7.07 -24.22 -4.84
CA THR A 305 6.47 -24.63 -6.12
C THR A 305 5.87 -23.40 -6.80
N PHE A 306 6.17 -23.21 -8.07
CA PHE A 306 5.77 -22.03 -8.84
C PHE A 306 4.66 -22.38 -9.82
N TYR A 307 3.62 -21.55 -9.86
CA TYR A 307 2.44 -21.73 -10.70
C TYR A 307 2.18 -20.45 -11.51
N LYS A 308 1.84 -20.65 -12.77
CA LYS A 308 1.44 -19.55 -13.66
C LYS A 308 -0.01 -19.13 -13.35
N PRO A 309 -0.41 -17.88 -13.67
CA PRO A 309 -1.81 -17.47 -13.66
C PRO A 309 -2.67 -18.45 -14.46
N GLY A 310 -3.86 -18.77 -13.96
CA GLY A 310 -4.78 -19.76 -14.52
C GLY A 310 -4.46 -21.23 -14.17
N ALA A 311 -3.53 -21.49 -13.25
CA ALA A 311 -3.27 -22.84 -12.75
C ALA A 311 -4.56 -23.46 -12.14
N PRO A 312 -5.01 -24.65 -12.58
CA PRO A 312 -6.26 -25.25 -12.12
C PRO A 312 -6.37 -25.42 -10.60
N GLU A 313 -5.24 -25.64 -9.92
CA GLU A 313 -5.13 -25.85 -8.49
C GLU A 313 -5.54 -24.63 -7.66
N TYR A 314 -5.36 -23.43 -8.21
CA TYR A 314 -5.61 -22.15 -7.55
C TYR A 314 -6.63 -21.28 -8.29
N ALA A 315 -7.36 -21.85 -9.26
CA ALA A 315 -8.32 -21.09 -10.06
C ALA A 315 -9.41 -20.41 -9.22
N ASP A 316 -9.88 -21.06 -8.14
CA ASP A 316 -10.86 -20.47 -7.21
C ASP A 316 -10.27 -19.31 -6.38
N LEU A 317 -9.03 -19.46 -5.89
CA LEU A 317 -8.31 -18.39 -5.19
C LEU A 317 -8.07 -17.20 -6.13
N GLU A 318 -7.59 -17.46 -7.35
CA GLU A 318 -7.36 -16.42 -8.35
C GLU A 318 -8.65 -15.67 -8.68
N ASP A 319 -9.76 -16.39 -8.91
CA ASP A 319 -11.06 -15.77 -9.20
C ASP A 319 -11.54 -14.88 -8.05
N LYS A 320 -11.60 -15.43 -6.83
CA LYS A 320 -12.03 -14.71 -5.62
C LYS A 320 -11.14 -13.51 -5.34
N PHE A 321 -9.84 -13.71 -5.29
CA PHE A 321 -8.95 -12.62 -4.89
C PHE A 321 -8.81 -11.58 -6.01
N VAL A 322 -8.44 -11.99 -7.22
CA VAL A 322 -8.09 -11.04 -8.30
C VAL A 322 -9.32 -10.33 -8.85
N LYS A 323 -10.45 -11.02 -9.00
CA LYS A 323 -11.64 -10.42 -9.62
C LYS A 323 -12.61 -9.83 -8.62
N HIS A 324 -12.72 -10.38 -7.41
CA HIS A 324 -13.67 -9.89 -6.41
C HIS A 324 -13.03 -9.01 -5.34
N ASP A 325 -11.94 -9.45 -4.72
CA ASP A 325 -11.37 -8.71 -3.59
C ASP A 325 -10.49 -7.53 -3.98
N ILE A 326 -9.61 -7.66 -4.99
CA ILE A 326 -8.70 -6.58 -5.41
C ILE A 326 -9.43 -5.24 -5.67
N PRO A 327 -10.58 -5.22 -6.37
CA PRO A 327 -11.37 -3.99 -6.54
C PRO A 327 -11.85 -3.35 -5.23
N LEU A 328 -11.90 -4.11 -4.13
CA LEU A 328 -12.46 -3.70 -2.84
C LEU A 328 -11.38 -3.47 -1.78
N VAL A 329 -10.19 -4.07 -1.90
CA VAL A 329 -9.12 -4.03 -0.88
C VAL A 329 -8.75 -2.61 -0.51
N MET A 330 -8.52 -1.72 -1.48
CA MET A 330 -8.09 -0.35 -1.20
C MET A 330 -9.15 0.44 -0.42
N ALA A 331 -10.44 0.23 -0.74
CA ALA A 331 -11.54 0.84 -0.02
C ALA A 331 -11.74 0.23 1.38
N ALA A 332 -11.61 -1.09 1.51
CA ALA A 332 -11.64 -1.78 2.80
C ALA A 332 -10.54 -1.27 3.75
N LEU A 333 -9.37 -0.94 3.19
CA LEU A 333 -8.25 -0.35 3.92
C LEU A 333 -8.39 1.16 4.18
N GLY A 334 -9.41 1.84 3.64
CA GLY A 334 -9.60 3.29 3.80
C GLY A 334 -8.64 4.16 2.97
N ILE A 335 -8.12 3.62 1.87
CA ILE A 335 -7.15 4.25 0.96
C ILE A 335 -7.56 4.09 -0.50
N GLU A 336 -8.85 4.21 -0.80
CA GLU A 336 -9.43 3.99 -2.14
C GLU A 336 -8.86 4.91 -3.24
N ASN A 337 -8.30 6.06 -2.85
CA ASN A 337 -7.73 7.04 -3.77
C ASN A 337 -6.25 6.81 -4.05
N ASP A 338 -5.59 5.95 -3.28
CA ASP A 338 -4.20 5.60 -3.46
C ASP A 338 -4.07 4.49 -4.51
N PRO A 339 -2.98 4.50 -5.30
CA PRO A 339 -2.75 3.42 -6.26
C PRO A 339 -2.36 2.13 -5.53
N LEU A 340 -2.77 0.98 -6.09
CA LEU A 340 -2.16 -0.30 -5.74
C LEU A 340 -0.63 -0.23 -5.96
N PRO A 341 0.18 -0.94 -5.16
CA PRO A 341 1.62 -1.03 -5.41
C PRO A 341 1.93 -1.61 -6.79
N ILE A 342 3.02 -1.16 -7.42
CA ILE A 342 3.52 -1.79 -8.65
C ILE A 342 4.11 -3.18 -8.40
N LEU A 343 4.58 -3.48 -7.19
CA LEU A 343 5.01 -4.83 -6.84
C LEU A 343 4.64 -5.13 -5.39
N TRP A 344 3.80 -6.14 -5.19
CA TRP A 344 3.32 -6.54 -3.88
C TRP A 344 2.91 -8.02 -3.83
N THR A 345 2.67 -8.54 -2.63
CA THR A 345 2.15 -9.90 -2.46
C THR A 345 0.98 -9.94 -1.49
N GLY A 346 0.08 -10.91 -1.71
CA GLY A 346 -0.82 -11.43 -0.70
C GLY A 346 -0.45 -12.89 -0.42
N ASP A 347 -0.30 -13.25 0.84
CA ASP A 347 0.08 -14.60 1.26
C ASP A 347 -1.11 -15.28 1.92
N PHE A 348 -1.55 -16.41 1.37
CA PHE A 348 -2.81 -17.06 1.70
C PHE A 348 -2.59 -18.43 2.35
N ILE A 349 -3.36 -18.71 3.38
CA ILE A 349 -3.29 -19.95 4.15
C ILE A 349 -4.52 -20.80 3.81
N PRO A 350 -4.35 -22.08 3.44
CA PRO A 350 -5.49 -22.94 3.14
C PRO A 350 -6.32 -23.20 4.41
N MET A 351 -7.62 -23.34 4.21
CA MET A 351 -8.63 -23.64 5.21
C MET A 351 -9.65 -24.60 4.62
N ASP A 352 -10.23 -25.46 5.44
CA ASP A 352 -11.38 -26.25 5.01
C ASP A 352 -12.58 -25.33 4.79
N GLY A 353 -13.13 -25.37 3.58
CA GLY A 353 -14.30 -24.58 3.24
C GLY A 353 -15.58 -25.12 3.85
N ALA A 354 -16.66 -24.38 3.69
CA ALA A 354 -17.99 -24.77 4.21
C ALA A 354 -18.48 -26.13 3.64
N GLU A 355 -18.07 -26.46 2.41
CA GLU A 355 -18.37 -27.74 1.77
C GLU A 355 -17.22 -28.74 1.96
N PRO A 356 -17.50 -30.00 2.36
CA PRO A 356 -16.47 -31.03 2.51
C PRO A 356 -15.60 -31.19 1.25
N GLY A 357 -14.28 -31.11 1.42
CA GLY A 357 -13.31 -31.25 0.34
C GLY A 357 -13.04 -29.99 -0.47
N LYS A 358 -13.72 -28.87 -0.18
CA LYS A 358 -13.34 -27.55 -0.71
C LYS A 358 -12.28 -26.91 0.16
N THR A 359 -11.32 -26.26 -0.48
CA THR A 359 -10.30 -25.44 0.20
C THR A 359 -10.63 -23.98 -0.04
N GLU A 360 -10.74 -23.23 1.05
CA GLU A 360 -10.74 -21.78 1.06
C GLU A 360 -9.33 -21.28 1.40
N TYR A 361 -9.04 -20.02 1.06
CA TYR A 361 -7.73 -19.44 1.21
C TYR A 361 -7.85 -18.09 1.90
N ILE A 362 -7.24 -17.99 3.07
CA ILE A 362 -7.38 -16.85 3.97
C ILE A 362 -6.10 -16.04 3.97
N LEU A 363 -6.21 -14.73 3.82
CA LEU A 363 -5.06 -13.84 3.83
C LEU A 363 -4.36 -13.84 5.19
N GLY A 364 -3.07 -14.14 5.18
CA GLY A 364 -2.17 -14.13 6.32
C GLY A 364 -1.34 -12.85 6.43
N GLU A 365 -1.00 -12.23 5.29
CA GLU A 365 -0.36 -10.91 5.21
C GLU A 365 -0.39 -10.30 3.79
N PHE A 366 -0.20 -8.98 3.73
CA PHE A 366 0.25 -8.29 2.53
C PHE A 366 1.72 -7.88 2.68
N ASN A 367 2.48 -7.93 1.58
CA ASN A 367 3.78 -7.28 1.47
C ASN A 367 3.74 -6.25 0.35
N CYS A 368 3.75 -4.96 0.68
CA CYS A 368 3.53 -3.87 -0.28
C CYS A 368 4.72 -2.90 -0.42
N SER A 369 5.85 -3.20 0.22
CA SER A 369 7.03 -2.32 0.25
C SER A 369 8.29 -3.11 -0.08
N CYS A 370 9.00 -2.72 -1.15
CA CYS A 370 10.27 -3.31 -1.56
C CYS A 370 10.31 -4.85 -1.68
N VAL A 371 9.20 -5.46 -2.11
CA VAL A 371 9.14 -6.89 -2.42
C VAL A 371 10.29 -7.26 -3.36
N GLY A 372 11.06 -8.27 -2.96
CA GLY A 372 12.24 -8.72 -3.69
C GLY A 372 11.91 -9.42 -5.00
N ILE A 373 12.77 -9.23 -6.00
CA ILE A 373 12.79 -10.05 -7.21
C ILE A 373 13.83 -11.15 -6.99
N SER A 374 13.39 -12.34 -6.60
CA SER A 374 14.25 -13.39 -6.01
C SER A 374 15.52 -13.70 -6.82
N LYS A 375 15.40 -13.76 -8.14
CA LYS A 375 16.53 -14.04 -9.06
C LYS A 375 17.57 -12.94 -9.08
N PHE A 376 17.16 -11.68 -8.93
CA PHE A 376 18.07 -10.56 -8.75
C PHE A 376 18.61 -10.50 -7.32
N GLN A 377 17.84 -10.88 -6.31
CA GLN A 377 18.31 -10.85 -4.92
C GLN A 377 19.47 -11.79 -4.63
N ALA A 378 19.71 -12.80 -5.47
CA ALA A 378 20.80 -13.75 -5.31
C ALA A 378 22.20 -13.10 -5.29
N VAL A 379 22.34 -11.87 -5.80
CA VAL A 379 23.61 -11.12 -5.86
C VAL A 379 23.64 -9.88 -4.94
N CYS A 380 22.69 -9.74 -4.01
CA CYS A 380 22.62 -8.61 -3.07
C CYS A 380 23.74 -8.61 -2.01
N GLY A 381 24.12 -7.41 -1.53
CA GLY A 381 24.85 -7.20 -0.27
C GLY A 381 26.35 -7.54 -0.31
N GLY A 382 26.86 -8.00 -1.45
CA GLY A 382 28.23 -8.45 -1.63
C GLY A 382 29.04 -7.57 -2.59
N ASP A 383 29.98 -8.22 -3.25
CA ASP A 383 30.81 -7.64 -4.32
C ASP A 383 30.29 -8.01 -5.71
N GLN A 384 29.20 -8.79 -5.77
CA GLN A 384 28.51 -9.17 -6.99
C GLN A 384 27.59 -8.06 -7.47
N THR A 385 27.35 -8.06 -8.77
CA THR A 385 26.58 -7.08 -9.52
C THR A 385 25.48 -7.78 -10.30
N LEU A 386 24.61 -6.99 -10.93
CA LEU A 386 23.63 -7.53 -11.88
C LEU A 386 24.28 -8.37 -12.99
N ALA A 387 25.56 -8.14 -13.34
CA ALA A 387 26.30 -8.91 -14.34
C ALA A 387 26.58 -10.37 -13.90
N ASP A 388 26.53 -10.66 -12.60
CA ASP A 388 26.79 -11.98 -12.04
C ASP A 388 25.55 -12.89 -12.03
N VAL A 389 24.37 -12.35 -12.36
CA VAL A 389 23.15 -13.13 -12.59
C VAL A 389 23.29 -13.89 -13.91
N SER A 390 22.90 -15.17 -13.94
CA SER A 390 22.89 -15.98 -15.16
C SER A 390 21.95 -15.36 -16.21
N ASP A 391 22.20 -15.56 -17.51
CA ASP A 391 21.30 -15.02 -18.53
C ASP A 391 19.89 -15.61 -18.42
N GLU A 392 19.77 -16.89 -18.08
CA GLU A 392 18.48 -17.56 -17.84
C GLU A 392 17.71 -16.88 -16.71
N ASP A 393 18.35 -16.70 -15.55
CA ASP A 393 17.71 -16.05 -14.40
C ASP A 393 17.41 -14.58 -14.66
N TYR A 394 18.30 -13.89 -15.38
CA TYR A 394 18.14 -12.48 -15.74
C TYR A 394 16.88 -12.28 -16.58
N PHE A 395 16.73 -13.06 -17.66
CA PHE A 395 15.58 -12.88 -18.56
C PHE A 395 14.27 -13.37 -17.94
N GLU A 396 14.30 -14.42 -17.12
CA GLU A 396 13.11 -14.84 -16.36
C GLU A 396 12.68 -13.75 -15.35
N ALA A 397 13.64 -13.14 -14.65
CA ALA A 397 13.35 -12.02 -13.75
C ALA A 397 12.83 -10.78 -14.49
N CYS A 398 13.30 -10.54 -15.71
CA CYS A 398 12.81 -9.47 -16.55
C CYS A 398 11.34 -9.63 -16.95
N GLU A 399 10.78 -10.85 -17.01
CA GLU A 399 9.34 -11.02 -17.27
C GLU A 399 8.48 -10.29 -16.21
N LEU A 400 8.92 -10.30 -14.95
CA LEU A 400 8.27 -9.56 -13.86
C LEU A 400 8.48 -8.04 -14.00
N THR A 401 9.71 -7.59 -14.29
CA THR A 401 9.97 -6.14 -14.41
C THR A 401 9.31 -5.54 -15.66
N ASP A 402 9.20 -6.30 -16.74
CA ASP A 402 8.49 -5.90 -17.97
C ASP A 402 6.98 -5.77 -17.70
N LEU A 403 6.41 -6.68 -16.91
CA LEU A 403 5.04 -6.52 -16.41
C LEU A 403 4.91 -5.28 -15.53
N MET A 404 5.88 -4.98 -14.66
CA MET A 404 5.90 -3.76 -13.85
C MET A 404 5.94 -2.50 -14.72
N GLY A 405 6.77 -2.48 -15.76
CA GLY A 405 6.89 -1.38 -16.71
C GLY A 405 5.58 -1.12 -17.43
N THR A 406 5.01 -2.14 -18.07
CA THR A 406 3.74 -2.04 -18.80
C THR A 406 2.56 -1.67 -17.88
N THR A 407 2.51 -2.22 -16.67
CA THR A 407 1.47 -1.89 -15.68
C THR A 407 1.61 -0.47 -15.16
N ALA A 408 2.83 0.05 -14.97
CA ALA A 408 3.03 1.45 -14.58
C ALA A 408 2.44 2.41 -15.62
N ILE A 409 2.65 2.14 -16.91
CA ILE A 409 2.05 2.93 -18.00
C ILE A 409 0.53 2.80 -18.00
N MET A 410 -0.01 1.59 -17.84
CA MET A 410 -1.46 1.35 -17.75
C MET A 410 -2.10 2.16 -16.62
N MET A 411 -1.50 2.15 -15.42
CA MET A 411 -2.03 2.88 -14.26
C MET A 411 -1.96 4.41 -14.45
N LEU A 412 -0.91 4.92 -15.10
CA LEU A 412 -0.80 6.33 -15.48
C LEU A 412 -1.86 6.72 -16.52
N ASP A 413 -2.12 5.85 -17.49
CA ASP A 413 -3.17 6.03 -18.49
C ASP A 413 -4.56 6.09 -17.86
N GLU A 414 -4.86 5.16 -16.95
CA GLU A 414 -6.12 5.13 -16.21
C GLU A 414 -6.29 6.39 -15.35
N LYS A 415 -5.22 6.84 -14.67
CA LYS A 415 -5.23 8.09 -13.90
C LYS A 415 -5.54 9.28 -14.79
N ALA A 416 -4.84 9.39 -15.93
CA ALA A 416 -5.07 10.47 -16.89
C ALA A 416 -6.50 10.46 -17.46
N ALA A 417 -7.04 9.28 -17.77
CA ALA A 417 -8.41 9.12 -18.25
C ALA A 417 -9.45 9.51 -17.19
N LYS A 418 -9.24 9.12 -15.92
CA LYS A 418 -10.11 9.52 -14.79
C LYS A 418 -10.11 11.03 -14.59
N THR A 419 -8.93 11.65 -14.55
CA THR A 419 -8.79 13.12 -14.45
C THR A 419 -9.51 13.83 -15.61
N LEU A 420 -9.37 13.32 -16.84
CA LEU A 420 -10.05 13.89 -18.00
C LEU A 420 -11.58 13.79 -17.87
N ALA A 421 -12.09 12.64 -17.41
CA ALA A 421 -13.53 12.45 -17.19
C ALA A 421 -14.08 13.39 -16.10
N GLU A 422 -13.34 13.61 -15.01
CA GLU A 422 -13.70 14.54 -13.93
C GLU A 422 -13.74 16.00 -14.38
N VAL A 423 -12.74 16.42 -15.18
CA VAL A 423 -12.70 17.76 -15.78
C VAL A 423 -13.89 17.95 -16.74
N GLN A 424 -14.19 16.94 -17.57
CA GLN A 424 -15.32 16.98 -18.50
C GLN A 424 -16.66 17.01 -17.77
N ALA A 425 -16.82 16.26 -16.67
CA ALA A 425 -18.01 16.29 -15.83
C ALA A 425 -18.20 17.67 -15.19
N SER A 426 -17.12 18.25 -14.64
CA SER A 426 -17.14 19.59 -14.04
C SER A 426 -17.49 20.68 -15.05
N ALA A 427 -16.95 20.60 -16.27
CA ALA A 427 -17.27 21.53 -17.34
C ALA A 427 -18.76 21.50 -17.74
N LYS A 428 -19.38 20.31 -17.78
CA LYS A 428 -20.82 20.17 -18.06
C LYS A 428 -21.71 20.81 -16.99
N VAL A 429 -21.32 20.72 -15.72
CA VAL A 429 -22.05 21.38 -14.61
C VAL A 429 -21.97 22.89 -14.76
N ILE A 430 -20.77 23.42 -15.05
CA ILE A 430 -20.58 24.86 -15.28
C ILE A 430 -21.42 25.34 -16.48
N ASP A 431 -21.44 24.59 -17.58
CA ASP A 431 -22.25 24.93 -18.76
C ASP A 431 -23.76 24.92 -18.45
N ALA A 432 -24.24 23.96 -17.65
CA ALA A 432 -25.63 23.89 -17.22
C ALA A 432 -26.04 25.05 -16.30
N ASP A 433 -25.21 25.37 -15.30
CA ASP A 433 -25.44 26.51 -14.41
C ASP A 433 -25.39 27.85 -15.17
N THR A 434 -24.51 27.96 -16.18
CA THR A 434 -24.45 29.12 -17.08
C THR A 434 -25.72 29.21 -17.93
N ALA A 435 -26.23 28.09 -18.45
CA ALA A 435 -27.45 28.05 -19.24
C ALA A 435 -28.68 28.46 -18.38
N ALA A 436 -28.81 27.91 -17.18
CA ALA A 436 -29.87 28.27 -16.23
C ALA A 436 -29.77 29.74 -15.77
N GLY A 437 -28.55 30.24 -15.55
CA GLY A 437 -28.29 31.65 -15.27
C GLY A 437 -28.68 32.58 -16.43
N ARG A 438 -28.55 32.13 -17.69
CA ARG A 438 -29.00 32.89 -18.86
C ARG A 438 -30.53 32.86 -19.01
N GLU A 439 -31.17 31.71 -18.78
CA GLU A 439 -32.63 31.60 -18.85
C GLU A 439 -33.33 32.45 -17.80
N SER A 440 -32.84 32.45 -16.55
CA SER A 440 -33.38 33.30 -15.48
C SER A 440 -33.22 34.81 -15.75
N VAL A 441 -32.12 35.22 -16.41
CA VAL A 441 -31.94 36.62 -16.85
C VAL A 441 -32.86 36.97 -18.02
N ILE A 442 -33.15 36.03 -18.92
CA ILE A 442 -34.09 36.23 -20.03
C ILE A 442 -35.53 36.32 -19.50
N GLU A 443 -35.95 35.48 -18.55
CA GLU A 443 -37.26 35.58 -17.90
C GLU A 443 -37.41 36.90 -17.13
N ALA A 444 -36.38 37.34 -16.41
CA ALA A 444 -36.39 38.64 -15.73
C ALA A 444 -36.45 39.83 -16.71
N ALA A 445 -35.84 39.71 -17.90
CA ALA A 445 -35.89 40.74 -18.94
C ALA A 445 -37.22 40.78 -19.72
N GLN A 446 -37.97 39.67 -19.75
CA GLN A 446 -39.28 39.58 -20.41
C GLN A 446 -40.46 39.91 -19.46
N GLY A 447 -40.20 40.04 -18.16
CA GLY A 447 -41.23 40.24 -17.12
C GLY A 447 -41.42 41.67 -16.59
N GLY A 448 -40.97 42.73 -17.27
CA GLY A 448 -40.99 44.09 -16.68
C GLY A 448 -41.37 45.24 -17.61
N GLU A 449 -42.68 45.44 -17.84
CA GLU A 449 -43.21 46.80 -18.07
C GLU A 449 -43.40 47.49 -16.70
N PRO A 450 -43.07 48.79 -16.55
CA PRO A 450 -43.16 49.46 -15.27
C PRO A 450 -44.60 49.88 -14.99
N ALA A 451 -45.27 49.21 -14.05
CA ALA A 451 -46.51 49.71 -13.48
C ALA A 451 -46.22 50.92 -12.59
N ALA A 452 -46.61 52.10 -13.08
CA ALA A 452 -46.54 53.36 -12.36
C ALA A 452 -47.58 53.42 -11.22
N ALA A 453 -47.11 53.57 -9.99
CA ALA A 453 -47.83 54.21 -8.89
C ALA A 453 -46.84 54.63 -7.78
N GLY A 454 -46.59 55.93 -7.62
CA GLY A 454 -45.93 56.49 -6.43
C GLY A 454 -46.96 56.79 -5.31
N PRO A 455 -46.61 57.52 -4.21
CA PRO A 455 -45.29 58.13 -3.92
C PRO A 455 -44.83 58.11 -2.43
N LYS A 456 -43.64 58.70 -2.20
CA LYS A 456 -43.09 59.34 -0.98
C LYS A 456 -42.21 58.47 -0.06
N ASN A 457 -40.89 58.65 -0.11
CA ASN A 457 -40.18 59.71 0.62
C ASN A 457 -38.71 59.78 0.17
N SER A 458 -38.17 60.99 0.24
CA SER A 458 -36.82 61.38 -0.12
C SER A 458 -35.80 60.99 0.95
N ASP A 459 -34.54 60.87 0.49
CA ASP A 459 -33.28 60.88 1.25
C ASP A 459 -32.70 59.51 1.65
N GLU A 460 -31.78 58.98 0.82
CA GLU A 460 -30.55 58.28 1.28
C GLU A 460 -29.56 57.96 0.11
N PRO A 461 -28.24 58.18 0.26
CA PRO A 461 -27.23 57.99 -0.79
C PRO A 461 -26.76 56.53 -0.96
N ILE A 462 -27.59 55.54 -0.60
CA ILE A 462 -27.19 54.11 -0.56
C ILE A 462 -27.44 53.38 -1.89
N PHE A 463 -28.33 53.90 -2.75
CA PHE A 463 -28.74 53.18 -3.96
C PHE A 463 -27.74 53.24 -5.13
N VAL A 464 -26.83 54.22 -5.15
CA VAL A 464 -25.86 54.40 -6.25
C VAL A 464 -24.54 53.62 -6.02
N MET A 465 -24.22 53.25 -4.77
CA MET A 465 -23.04 52.42 -4.48
C MET A 465 -23.28 50.92 -4.72
N GLY A 466 -24.52 50.44 -4.56
CA GLY A 466 -24.87 49.02 -4.77
C GLY A 466 -24.84 48.56 -6.23
N LEU A 467 -25.23 49.43 -7.17
CA LEU A 467 -25.21 49.13 -8.61
C LEU A 467 -23.78 49.02 -9.17
N ASN A 468 -22.87 49.91 -8.75
CA ASN A 468 -21.47 49.86 -9.19
C ASN A 468 -20.70 48.66 -8.61
N ALA A 469 -21.02 48.22 -7.39
CA ALA A 469 -20.43 47.02 -6.79
C ALA A 469 -20.92 45.73 -7.48
N LEU A 470 -22.19 45.68 -7.89
CA LEU A 470 -22.77 44.55 -8.61
C LEU A 470 -22.19 44.44 -10.03
N GLU A 471 -21.98 45.58 -10.71
CA GLU A 471 -21.40 45.63 -12.05
C GLU A 471 -19.89 45.31 -12.04
N ALA A 472 -19.17 45.73 -11.00
CA ALA A 472 -17.78 45.32 -10.76
C ALA A 472 -17.67 43.81 -10.44
N ALA A 473 -18.56 43.26 -9.61
CA ALA A 473 -18.61 41.82 -9.32
C ALA A 473 -18.94 41.00 -10.59
N LYS A 474 -19.85 41.49 -11.43
CA LYS A 474 -20.20 40.88 -12.71
C LYS A 474 -19.03 40.93 -13.70
N THR A 475 -18.29 42.02 -13.73
CA THR A 475 -17.08 42.17 -14.57
C THR A 475 -15.94 41.27 -14.07
N MET A 476 -15.76 41.12 -12.75
CA MET A 476 -14.78 40.22 -12.16
C MET A 476 -15.15 38.75 -12.38
N MET A 477 -16.43 38.39 -12.25
CA MET A 477 -16.91 37.04 -12.59
C MET A 477 -16.78 36.76 -14.07
N ASP A 478 -17.14 37.70 -14.97
CA ASP A 478 -16.97 37.53 -16.42
C ASP A 478 -15.49 37.45 -16.83
N ALA A 479 -14.59 38.17 -16.14
CA ALA A 479 -13.16 38.07 -16.38
C ALA A 479 -12.57 36.75 -15.87
N GLY A 480 -12.98 36.31 -14.67
CA GLY A 480 -12.65 34.98 -14.14
C GLY A 480 -13.18 33.85 -15.03
N TYR A 481 -14.41 33.99 -15.50
CA TYR A 481 -15.10 33.05 -16.39
C TYR A 481 -14.43 32.98 -17.77
N LYS A 482 -14.03 34.13 -18.35
CA LYS A 482 -13.25 34.17 -19.59
C LYS A 482 -11.86 33.53 -19.42
N ASN A 483 -11.21 33.71 -18.28
CA ASN A 483 -9.91 33.08 -17.99
C ASN A 483 -10.04 31.56 -17.84
N VAL A 484 -11.07 31.07 -17.15
CA VAL A 484 -11.35 29.64 -17.03
C VAL A 484 -11.67 29.02 -18.39
N ILE A 485 -12.52 29.66 -19.20
CA ILE A 485 -12.81 29.18 -20.57
C ILE A 485 -11.57 29.20 -21.45
N ALA A 486 -10.73 30.23 -21.36
CA ALA A 486 -9.48 30.31 -22.11
C ALA A 486 -8.51 29.18 -21.71
N LEU A 487 -8.32 28.95 -20.40
CA LEU A 487 -7.54 27.83 -19.88
C LEU A 487 -8.10 26.48 -20.35
N THR A 488 -9.42 26.30 -20.33
CA THR A 488 -10.06 25.05 -20.75
C THR A 488 -9.92 24.82 -22.26
N LYS A 489 -10.02 25.89 -23.07
CA LYS A 489 -9.79 25.83 -24.52
C LYS A 489 -8.33 25.58 -24.87
N ASP A 490 -7.39 26.26 -24.21
CA ASP A 490 -5.96 26.06 -24.43
C ASP A 490 -5.56 24.63 -24.06
N MET A 491 -6.10 24.10 -22.96
CA MET A 491 -5.88 22.72 -22.54
C MET A 491 -6.53 21.73 -23.52
N THR A 492 -7.73 22.02 -24.03
CA THR A 492 -8.40 21.18 -25.05
C THR A 492 -7.66 21.19 -26.39
N GLU A 493 -7.13 22.33 -26.83
CA GLU A 493 -6.34 22.46 -28.06
C GLU A 493 -4.95 21.84 -27.93
N MET A 494 -4.31 21.95 -26.75
CA MET A 494 -3.10 21.19 -26.43
C MET A 494 -3.34 19.68 -26.51
N ILE A 495 -4.46 19.21 -25.95
CA ILE A 495 -4.83 17.78 -26.00
C ILE A 495 -5.15 17.34 -27.43
N LYS A 496 -5.86 18.14 -28.23
CA LYS A 496 -6.12 17.82 -29.65
C LYS A 496 -4.83 17.74 -30.47
N LYS A 497 -3.88 18.65 -30.27
CA LYS A 497 -2.55 18.55 -30.89
C LYS A 497 -1.85 17.24 -30.51
N ALA A 498 -1.91 16.84 -29.25
CA ALA A 498 -1.37 15.56 -28.79
C ALA A 498 -2.13 14.31 -29.31
N THR A 499 -3.33 14.49 -29.88
CA THR A 499 -4.16 13.38 -30.40
C THR A 499 -4.11 13.27 -31.93
N VAL A 500 -3.70 14.31 -32.65
CA VAL A 500 -3.61 14.33 -34.14
C VAL A 500 -2.25 13.83 -34.66
N ASP A 501 -1.22 13.82 -33.81
CA ASP A 501 0.11 13.25 -34.14
C ASP A 501 0.25 11.75 -33.79
N LYS A 502 -0.88 11.02 -33.68
CA LYS A 502 -0.92 9.54 -33.53
C LYS A 502 -1.47 8.84 -34.77
#